data_AF-A0A7K4HA07-F1
#
_entry.id   AF-A0A7K4HA07-F1
#
_cell.length_a   1.000
_cell.length_b   1.000
_cell.length_c   1.000
_cell.angle_alpha   90.00
_cell.angle_beta   90.00
_cell.angle_gamma   90.00
#
_symmetry.space_group_name_H-M   'P 1'
#
loop_
_entity.id
_entity.type
_entity.pdbx_description
1 polymer ?
#
loop_
_entity_poly.entity_id
_entity_poly.type
_entity_poly.pdbx_seq_one_letter_code
_entity_poly.pdbx_strand_id
1 'polypeptide(L)'
;MPIIGIDYEKCNKCKICVYTCPRYFSVDKEQDKIVFEDSQNECNLCGRCIAMCPTDAILYEDIGDVLTFKEAQNPSALVPYETLHKFMSSKRSVRGFKTKKIPRDLMEKVLDSMKYAPTGANVRTLECTILSDKVIIKKLSESVIDALIATNSPGYSEGAKMARKSGFDMIFYNAPHVMIIHSSNPNDSLNATIALTYGMFAAQSLGLGTCWIGLARGVLATSKEVRENIMGINGYVWGVITIGYPAQNFFRVPPRPSLKIKGLDELE
;
A
#
# COMPACT_ATOMS: atom_id res chain seq x y z
N MET A 1 7.35 4.05 17.54
CA MET A 1 8.77 3.63 17.40
C MET A 1 9.77 4.70 17.85
N PRO A 2 9.51 5.57 18.86
CA PRO A 2 10.64 6.29 19.41
C PRO A 2 11.62 5.29 20.01
N ILE A 3 12.90 5.49 19.71
CA ILE A 3 13.97 4.69 20.30
C ILE A 3 14.17 5.25 21.70
N ILE A 4 13.99 4.41 22.71
CA ILE A 4 14.01 4.82 24.11
C ILE A 4 15.35 4.48 24.79
N GLY A 5 16.20 3.70 24.12
CA GLY A 5 17.54 3.40 24.62
C GLY A 5 18.16 2.14 24.03
N ILE A 6 19.15 1.64 24.75
CA ILE A 6 19.91 0.43 24.41
C ILE A 6 19.91 -0.47 25.65
N ASP A 7 19.57 -1.74 25.45
CA ASP A 7 19.80 -2.80 26.42
C ASP A 7 21.29 -3.15 26.42
N TYR A 8 22.02 -2.67 27.43
CA TYR A 8 23.46 -2.89 27.53
C TYR A 8 23.85 -4.32 27.90
N GLU A 9 22.94 -5.11 28.47
CA GLU A 9 23.19 -6.54 28.75
C GLU A 9 23.20 -7.34 27.45
N LYS A 10 22.36 -6.97 26.48
CA LYS A 10 22.33 -7.59 25.15
C LYS A 10 23.36 -6.99 24.17
N CYS A 11 23.82 -5.76 24.41
CA CYS A 11 24.67 -5.05 23.44
C CYS A 11 26.08 -5.65 23.37
N ASN A 12 26.47 -6.15 22.20
CA ASN A 12 27.82 -6.69 21.96
C ASN A 12 28.81 -5.67 21.35
N LYS A 13 28.46 -4.38 21.33
CA LYS A 13 29.32 -3.29 20.82
C LYS A 13 29.79 -3.45 19.36
N CYS A 14 29.04 -4.16 18.51
CA CYS A 14 29.39 -4.36 17.09
C CYS A 14 29.34 -3.08 16.22
N LYS A 15 28.80 -1.97 16.73
CA LYS A 15 28.70 -0.65 16.07
C LYS A 15 27.82 -0.61 14.81
N ILE A 16 27.07 -1.66 14.49
CA ILE A 16 26.18 -1.70 13.32
C ILE A 16 25.15 -0.55 13.35
N CYS A 17 24.55 -0.26 14.51
CA CYS A 17 23.61 0.86 14.65
C CYS A 17 24.27 2.23 14.39
N VAL A 18 25.53 2.42 14.79
CA VAL A 18 26.33 3.63 14.51
C VAL A 18 26.53 3.81 13.01
N TYR A 19 26.91 2.76 12.28
CA TYR A 19 27.04 2.83 10.81
C TYR A 19 25.70 3.00 10.09
N THR A 20 24.64 2.43 10.65
CA THR A 20 23.29 2.47 10.06
C THR A 20 22.65 3.85 10.21
N CYS A 21 22.90 4.52 11.33
CA CYS A 21 22.31 5.80 11.68
C CYS A 21 23.33 6.69 12.42
N PRO A 22 24.36 7.17 11.72
CA PRO A 22 25.45 7.94 12.32
C PRO A 22 25.02 9.32 12.85
N ARG A 23 23.79 9.74 12.55
CA ARG A 23 23.19 10.98 13.07
C ARG A 23 22.81 10.89 14.55
N TYR A 24 22.29 9.73 14.98
CA TYR A 24 21.73 9.57 16.33
C TYR A 24 22.45 8.53 17.17
N PHE A 25 23.24 7.64 16.55
CA PHE A 25 24.05 6.66 17.25
C PHE A 25 25.53 7.04 17.19
N SER A 26 26.21 7.00 18.33
CA SER A 26 27.64 7.24 18.45
C SER A 26 28.29 6.31 19.47
N VAL A 27 29.61 6.38 19.60
CA VAL A 27 30.37 5.65 20.62
C VAL A 27 30.86 6.64 21.66
N ASP A 28 30.40 6.48 22.89
CA ASP A 28 30.98 7.13 24.06
C ASP A 28 32.32 6.44 24.36
N LYS A 29 33.41 7.18 24.15
CA LYS A 29 34.78 6.66 24.29
C LYS A 29 35.21 6.50 25.75
N GLU A 30 34.62 7.26 26.67
CA GLU A 30 34.98 7.20 28.09
C GLU A 30 34.37 5.95 28.74
N GLN A 31 33.12 5.65 28.40
CA GLN A 31 32.38 4.52 28.96
C GLN A 31 32.45 3.27 28.06
N ASP A 32 33.11 3.36 26.91
CA ASP A 32 33.19 2.32 25.88
C ASP A 32 31.83 1.71 25.56
N LYS A 33 30.82 2.57 25.33
CA LYS A 33 29.43 2.16 25.08
C LYS A 33 28.85 2.84 23.86
N ILE A 34 27.87 2.20 23.24
CA ILE A 34 27.07 2.83 22.19
C ILE A 34 26.01 3.70 22.87
N VAL A 35 25.80 4.91 22.36
CA VAL A 35 24.76 5.82 22.84
C VAL A 35 23.81 6.19 21.71
N PHE A 36 22.54 6.43 22.07
CA PHE A 36 21.52 6.98 21.19
C PHE A 36 21.11 8.35 21.74
N GLU A 37 21.18 9.38 20.90
CA GLU A 37 20.81 10.75 21.26
C GLU A 37 19.94 11.37 20.16
N ASP A 38 18.72 11.76 20.52
CA ASP A 38 17.79 12.48 19.63
C ASP A 38 17.16 13.67 20.37
N SER A 39 18.03 14.60 20.80
CA SER A 39 17.61 15.76 21.61
C SER A 39 16.64 16.70 20.90
N GLN A 40 16.60 16.66 19.57
CA GLN A 40 15.72 17.49 18.73
C GLN A 40 14.45 16.73 18.27
N ASN A 41 14.29 15.47 18.66
CA ASN A 41 13.18 14.61 18.25
C ASN A 41 13.02 14.55 16.71
N GLU A 42 14.14 14.45 16.00
CA GLU A 42 14.21 14.45 14.54
C GLU A 42 14.33 13.03 13.96
N CYS A 43 14.44 11.99 14.80
CA CYS A 43 14.46 10.61 14.32
C CYS A 43 13.20 10.34 13.51
N ASN A 44 13.38 9.96 12.24
CA ASN A 44 12.26 9.66 11.34
C ASN A 44 11.60 8.30 11.62
N LEU A 45 11.98 7.64 12.71
CA LEU A 45 11.40 6.38 13.17
C LEU A 45 11.45 5.28 12.10
N CYS A 46 12.55 5.17 11.34
CA CYS A 46 12.66 4.18 10.26
C CYS A 46 12.85 2.74 10.75
N GLY A 47 13.30 2.55 12.00
CA GLY A 47 13.51 1.22 12.60
C GLY A 47 14.70 0.43 12.04
N ARG A 48 15.56 1.03 11.20
CA ARG A 48 16.74 0.34 10.65
C ARG A 48 17.71 -0.12 11.74
N CYS A 49 17.87 0.66 12.80
CA CYS A 49 18.69 0.27 13.95
C CYS A 49 18.17 -1.00 14.64
N ILE A 50 16.84 -1.16 14.76
CA ILE A 50 16.19 -2.34 15.32
C ILE A 50 16.46 -3.54 14.41
N ALA A 51 16.12 -3.43 13.12
CA ALA A 51 16.23 -4.53 12.15
C ALA A 51 17.66 -5.02 11.92
N MET A 52 18.66 -4.16 12.10
CA MET A 52 20.08 -4.50 11.89
C MET A 52 20.80 -4.93 13.17
N CYS A 53 20.17 -4.81 14.35
CA CYS A 53 20.79 -5.20 15.60
C CYS A 53 20.83 -6.73 15.72
N PRO A 54 22.02 -7.37 15.74
CA PRO A 54 22.11 -8.84 15.75
C PRO A 54 21.74 -9.44 17.11
N THR A 55 21.69 -8.63 18.17
CA THR A 55 21.43 -9.08 19.54
C THR A 55 20.13 -8.52 20.12
N ASP A 56 19.29 -7.87 19.31
CA ASP A 56 18.00 -7.30 19.75
C ASP A 56 18.16 -6.36 20.97
N ALA A 57 19.19 -5.50 20.91
CA ALA A 57 19.58 -4.59 21.99
C ALA A 57 18.98 -3.18 21.87
N ILE A 58 18.25 -2.87 20.81
CA ILE A 58 17.65 -1.54 20.62
C ILE A 58 16.28 -1.51 21.29
N LEU A 59 16.10 -0.63 22.27
CA LEU A 59 14.83 -0.46 22.97
C LEU A 59 13.96 0.57 22.25
N TYR A 60 12.68 0.28 22.08
CA TYR A 60 11.71 1.15 21.42
C TYR A 60 10.31 0.94 21.99
N GLU A 61 9.43 1.92 21.79
CA GLU A 61 8.03 1.86 22.20
C GLU A 61 7.08 2.22 21.04
N ASP A 62 5.77 2.19 21.31
CA ASP A 62 4.71 2.65 20.41
C ASP A 62 4.77 2.07 19.00
N ILE A 63 5.18 0.82 18.88
CA ILE A 63 4.88 -0.02 17.74
C ILE A 63 4.86 -1.50 18.17
N GLY A 64 4.11 -2.32 17.44
CA GLY A 64 4.05 -3.76 17.68
C GLY A 64 5.38 -4.50 17.50
N ASP A 65 5.35 -5.82 17.66
CA ASP A 65 6.57 -6.63 17.74
C ASP A 65 7.40 -6.66 16.45
N VAL A 66 8.70 -6.88 16.60
CA VAL A 66 9.59 -7.19 15.46
C VAL A 66 9.15 -8.51 14.84
N LEU A 67 8.94 -8.50 13.53
CA LEU A 67 8.72 -9.72 12.77
C LEU A 67 10.07 -10.38 12.43
N THR A 68 10.41 -11.44 13.14
CA THR A 68 11.66 -12.20 12.93
C THR A 68 11.37 -13.56 12.33
N PHE A 69 12.05 -13.90 11.23
CA PHE A 69 11.98 -15.21 10.57
C PHE A 69 13.32 -15.55 9.90
N LYS A 70 13.60 -16.85 9.73
CA LYS A 70 14.92 -17.37 9.33
C LYS A 70 15.41 -16.83 7.99
N GLU A 71 14.50 -16.66 7.04
CA GLU A 71 14.79 -16.25 5.66
C GLU A 71 14.87 -14.73 5.49
N ALA A 72 14.73 -13.93 6.56
CA ALA A 72 14.73 -12.46 6.46
C ALA A 72 16.02 -11.90 5.81
N GLN A 73 17.15 -12.58 6.02
CA GLN A 73 18.44 -12.23 5.42
C GLN A 73 18.64 -12.81 4.01
N ASN A 74 17.80 -13.76 3.59
CA ASN A 74 17.84 -14.36 2.26
C ASN A 74 16.42 -14.54 1.67
N PRO A 75 15.75 -13.44 1.26
CA PRO A 75 14.37 -13.50 0.79
C PRO A 75 14.15 -14.40 -0.44
N SER A 76 15.17 -14.62 -1.27
CA SER A 76 15.06 -15.49 -2.45
C SER A 76 14.94 -16.98 -2.09
N ALA A 77 15.41 -17.38 -0.90
CA ALA A 77 15.17 -18.71 -0.36
C ALA A 77 13.70 -18.92 0.07
N LEU A 78 13.03 -17.83 0.49
CA LEU A 78 11.61 -17.87 0.84
C LEU A 78 10.71 -17.89 -0.40
N VAL A 79 10.99 -17.02 -1.37
CA VAL A 79 10.24 -16.94 -2.63
C VAL A 79 11.21 -16.91 -3.82
N PRO A 80 11.41 -18.04 -4.51
CA PRO A 80 12.27 -18.09 -5.69
C PRO A 80 11.77 -17.17 -6.81
N TYR A 81 12.70 -16.64 -7.60
CA TYR A 81 12.41 -15.70 -8.68
C TYR A 81 11.32 -16.21 -9.64
N GLU A 82 11.44 -17.45 -10.12
CA GLU A 82 10.49 -18.02 -11.07
C GLU A 82 9.06 -18.08 -10.51
N THR A 83 8.93 -18.33 -9.21
CA THR A 83 7.64 -18.35 -8.52
C THR A 83 7.08 -16.94 -8.41
N LEU A 84 7.90 -15.98 -7.96
CA LEU A 84 7.51 -14.59 -7.83
C LEU A 84 7.14 -13.98 -9.19
N HIS A 85 7.94 -14.25 -10.22
CA HIS A 85 7.70 -13.75 -11.57
C HIS A 85 6.37 -14.27 -12.13
N LYS A 86 6.09 -15.57 -12.02
CA LYS A 86 4.78 -16.14 -12.42
C LYS A 86 3.63 -15.50 -11.66
N PHE A 87 3.78 -15.31 -10.35
CA PHE A 87 2.79 -14.66 -9.51
C PHE A 87 2.52 -13.20 -9.95
N MET A 88 3.56 -12.39 -10.10
CA MET A 88 3.46 -10.99 -10.51
C MET A 88 2.91 -10.86 -11.93
N SER A 89 3.38 -11.67 -12.87
CA SER A 89 2.88 -11.70 -14.25
C SER A 89 1.41 -12.11 -14.31
N SER A 90 0.94 -12.94 -13.38
CA SER A 90 -0.48 -13.30 -13.27
C SER A 90 -1.36 -12.19 -12.69
N LYS A 91 -0.81 -11.06 -12.22
CA LYS A 91 -1.62 -9.96 -11.69
C LYS A 91 -2.34 -9.19 -12.80
N ARG A 92 -3.63 -8.91 -12.57
CA ARG A 92 -4.49 -8.15 -13.49
C ARG A 92 -5.60 -7.42 -12.77
N SER A 93 -6.22 -6.49 -13.49
CA SER A 93 -7.48 -5.85 -13.11
C SER A 93 -8.65 -6.83 -13.19
N VAL A 94 -9.25 -7.14 -12.05
CA VAL A 94 -10.49 -7.91 -11.97
C VAL A 94 -11.69 -6.97 -12.05
N ARG A 95 -12.53 -7.16 -13.07
CA ARG A 95 -13.67 -6.29 -13.39
C ARG A 95 -14.99 -7.06 -13.38
N GLY A 96 -15.17 -7.86 -12.34
CA GLY A 96 -16.36 -8.67 -12.11
C GLY A 96 -16.17 -9.46 -10.82
N PHE A 97 -17.06 -9.23 -9.85
CA PHE A 97 -16.93 -9.76 -8.50
C PHE A 97 -18.16 -10.55 -8.07
N LYS A 98 -17.93 -11.56 -7.24
CA LYS A 98 -19.00 -12.25 -6.51
C LYS A 98 -19.54 -11.32 -5.42
N THR A 99 -20.82 -11.48 -5.08
CA THR A 99 -21.48 -10.70 -4.02
C THR A 99 -21.03 -11.07 -2.60
N LYS A 100 -20.32 -12.19 -2.45
CA LYS A 100 -19.76 -12.65 -1.17
C LYS A 100 -18.78 -11.62 -0.62
N LYS A 101 -19.03 -11.12 0.59
CA LYS A 101 -18.11 -10.24 1.30
C LYS A 101 -16.82 -10.98 1.68
N ILE A 102 -15.70 -10.26 1.64
CA ILE A 102 -14.42 -10.73 2.15
C ILE A 102 -14.51 -10.80 3.69
N PRO A 103 -14.14 -11.93 4.31
CA PRO A 103 -13.97 -12.05 5.76
C PRO A 103 -12.98 -11.04 6.33
N ARG A 104 -13.20 -10.61 7.58
CA ARG A 104 -12.38 -9.58 8.24
C ARG A 104 -10.91 -9.98 8.31
N ASP A 105 -10.61 -11.21 8.68
CA ASP A 105 -9.25 -11.74 8.81
C ASP A 105 -8.48 -11.71 7.48
N LEU A 106 -9.14 -11.96 6.35
CA LEU A 106 -8.52 -11.83 5.03
C LEU A 106 -8.23 -10.36 4.67
N MET A 107 -9.14 -9.45 5.01
CA MET A 107 -8.90 -8.02 4.81
C MET A 107 -7.75 -7.52 5.69
N GLU A 108 -7.68 -7.96 6.95
CA GLU A 108 -6.59 -7.63 7.87
C GLU A 108 -5.24 -8.12 7.34
N LYS A 109 -5.16 -9.32 6.74
CA LYS A 109 -3.92 -9.80 6.07
C LYS A 109 -3.49 -8.91 4.90
N VAL A 110 -4.46 -8.38 4.13
CA VAL A 110 -4.16 -7.43 3.05
C VAL A 110 -3.57 -6.14 3.62
N LEU A 111 -4.21 -5.57 4.64
CA LEU A 111 -3.75 -4.34 5.29
C LEU A 111 -2.41 -4.52 5.99
N ASP A 112 -2.18 -5.66 6.63
CA ASP A 112 -0.91 -5.99 7.28
C ASP A 112 0.24 -6.02 6.26
N SER A 113 0.00 -6.56 5.06
CA SER A 113 0.99 -6.49 3.98
C SER A 113 1.25 -5.04 3.53
N MET A 114 0.21 -4.20 3.48
CA MET A 114 0.35 -2.78 3.09
C MET A 114 1.16 -1.97 4.09
N LYS A 115 1.12 -2.31 5.39
CA LYS A 115 1.92 -1.67 6.45
C LYS A 115 3.43 -1.72 6.17
N TYR A 116 3.91 -2.76 5.48
CA TYR A 116 5.32 -2.93 5.12
C TYR A 116 5.73 -2.20 3.84
N ALA A 117 4.81 -1.52 3.16
CA ALA A 117 5.15 -0.70 2.01
C ALA A 117 6.07 0.46 2.40
N PRO A 118 7.21 0.66 1.73
CA PRO A 118 8.10 1.77 2.03
C PRO A 118 7.43 3.10 1.69
N THR A 119 7.75 4.13 2.47
CA THR A 119 7.35 5.52 2.18
C THR A 119 8.58 6.41 2.13
N GLY A 120 8.56 7.43 1.26
CA GLY A 120 9.61 8.43 1.19
C GLY A 120 9.83 9.07 2.55
N ALA A 121 11.08 9.14 3.00
CA ALA A 121 11.47 9.62 4.34
C ALA A 121 10.75 8.96 5.53
N ASN A 122 10.10 7.80 5.33
CA ASN A 122 9.32 7.08 6.34
C ASN A 122 8.12 7.87 6.92
N VAL A 123 7.52 8.79 6.13
CA VAL A 123 6.44 9.67 6.61
C VAL A 123 5.18 8.93 7.10
N ARG A 124 4.86 7.76 6.52
CA ARG A 124 3.74 6.89 6.94
C ARG A 124 2.39 7.61 7.16
N THR A 125 2.10 8.64 6.37
CA THR A 125 0.90 9.49 6.50
C THR A 125 -0.36 8.91 5.86
N LEU A 126 -0.30 7.69 5.33
CA LEU A 126 -1.41 7.08 4.61
C LEU A 126 -2.50 6.58 5.54
N GLU A 127 -3.74 6.89 5.18
CA GLU A 127 -4.95 6.36 5.79
C GLU A 127 -5.72 5.50 4.78
N CYS A 128 -6.53 4.58 5.30
CA CYS A 128 -7.29 3.62 4.50
C CYS A 128 -8.75 3.58 4.93
N THR A 129 -9.65 3.95 4.01
CA THR A 129 -11.10 3.81 4.18
C THR A 129 -11.60 2.61 3.39
N ILE A 130 -12.28 1.69 4.07
CA ILE A 130 -12.90 0.51 3.44
C ILE A 130 -14.41 0.69 3.44
N LEU A 131 -15.00 0.74 2.24
CA LEU A 131 -16.44 0.78 2.03
C LEU A 131 -16.96 -0.64 1.82
N SER A 132 -17.89 -1.07 2.66
CA SER A 132 -18.56 -2.38 2.57
C SER A 132 -20.09 -2.28 2.51
N ASP A 133 -20.62 -1.07 2.64
CA ASP A 133 -22.04 -0.76 2.53
C ASP A 133 -22.40 -0.54 1.06
N LYS A 134 -23.31 -1.36 0.54
CA LYS A 134 -23.75 -1.30 -0.85
C LYS A 134 -24.42 0.03 -1.20
N VAL A 135 -25.12 0.66 -0.25
CA VAL A 135 -25.77 1.96 -0.44
C VAL A 135 -24.72 3.05 -0.62
N ILE A 136 -23.67 3.05 0.21
CA ILE A 136 -22.58 4.04 0.11
C ILE A 136 -21.78 3.84 -1.18
N ILE A 137 -21.44 2.59 -1.52
CA ILE A 137 -20.75 2.26 -2.78
C ILE A 137 -21.58 2.70 -3.99
N LYS A 138 -22.90 2.46 -3.96
CA LYS A 138 -23.81 2.88 -5.03
C LYS A 138 -23.88 4.40 -5.16
N LYS A 139 -24.01 5.13 -4.05
CA LYS A 139 -23.99 6.60 -4.05
C LYS A 139 -22.70 7.15 -4.66
N LEU A 140 -21.55 6.64 -4.25
CA LEU A 140 -20.27 7.02 -4.85
C LEU A 140 -20.24 6.71 -6.35
N SER A 141 -20.73 5.54 -6.76
CA SER A 141 -20.81 5.18 -8.18
C SER A 141 -21.68 6.15 -8.97
N GLU A 142 -22.85 6.52 -8.43
CA GLU A 142 -23.77 7.47 -9.07
C GLU A 142 -23.13 8.83 -9.24
N SER A 143 -22.45 9.37 -8.21
CA SER A 143 -21.71 10.62 -8.29
C SER A 143 -20.60 10.58 -9.35
N VAL A 144 -19.92 9.43 -9.50
CA VAL A 144 -18.91 9.27 -10.55
C VAL A 144 -19.56 9.26 -11.93
N ILE A 145 -20.68 8.57 -12.11
CA ILE A 145 -21.41 8.56 -13.38
C ILE A 145 -21.91 9.96 -13.73
N ASP A 146 -22.46 10.72 -12.77
CA ASP A 146 -22.90 12.11 -13.00
C ASP A 146 -21.74 12.98 -13.48
N ALA A 147 -20.59 12.89 -12.81
CA ALA A 147 -19.39 13.61 -13.23
C ALA A 147 -18.96 13.24 -14.65
N LEU A 148 -19.01 11.94 -15.01
CA LEU A 148 -18.63 11.48 -16.35
C LEU A 148 -19.59 11.96 -17.44
N ILE A 149 -20.90 11.92 -17.17
CA ILE A 149 -21.93 12.42 -18.10
C ILE A 149 -21.72 13.92 -18.36
N ALA A 150 -21.35 14.69 -17.34
CA ALA A 150 -21.08 16.11 -17.43
C ALA A 150 -19.75 16.48 -18.11
N THR A 151 -18.88 15.51 -18.43
CA THR A 151 -17.61 15.80 -19.12
C THR A 151 -17.79 16.13 -20.60
N ASN A 152 -16.86 16.90 -21.15
CA ASN A 152 -16.74 17.16 -22.59
C ASN A 152 -16.09 16.00 -23.37
N SER A 153 -15.90 14.83 -22.75
CA SER A 153 -15.32 13.66 -23.44
C SER A 153 -16.44 12.74 -23.91
N PRO A 154 -16.73 12.67 -25.23
CA PRO A 154 -17.88 11.92 -25.73
C PRO A 154 -17.82 10.43 -25.35
N GLY A 155 -16.63 9.83 -25.37
CA GLY A 155 -16.45 8.41 -25.02
C GLY A 155 -16.82 8.11 -23.56
N TYR A 156 -16.45 8.98 -22.62
CA TYR A 156 -16.81 8.80 -21.22
C TYR A 156 -18.28 9.15 -20.96
N SER A 157 -18.78 10.26 -21.52
CA SER A 157 -20.15 10.71 -21.31
C SER A 157 -21.17 9.69 -21.85
N GLU A 158 -21.02 9.24 -23.11
CA GLU A 158 -21.93 8.26 -23.71
C GLU A 158 -21.84 6.89 -23.04
N GLY A 159 -20.64 6.45 -22.68
CA GLY A 159 -20.45 5.21 -21.90
C GLY A 159 -21.16 5.25 -20.56
N ALA A 160 -21.08 6.38 -19.84
CA ALA A 160 -21.74 6.59 -18.56
C ALA A 160 -23.28 6.63 -18.69
N LYS A 161 -23.82 7.30 -19.71
CA LYS A 161 -25.27 7.29 -20.01
C LYS A 161 -25.77 5.89 -20.29
N MET A 162 -25.05 5.12 -21.10
CA MET A 162 -25.40 3.75 -21.45
C MET A 162 -25.37 2.83 -20.22
N ALA A 163 -24.32 2.91 -19.39
CA ALA A 163 -24.19 2.14 -18.16
C ALA A 163 -25.35 2.43 -17.18
N ARG A 164 -25.70 3.71 -17.01
CA ARG A 164 -26.86 4.11 -16.20
C ARG A 164 -28.16 3.52 -16.73
N LYS A 165 -28.40 3.58 -18.05
CA LYS A 165 -29.62 3.03 -18.67
C LYS A 165 -29.73 1.52 -18.53
N SER A 166 -28.63 0.79 -18.62
CA SER A 166 -28.62 -0.68 -18.54
C SER A 166 -28.54 -1.22 -17.10
N GLY A 167 -28.26 -0.37 -16.11
CA GLY A 167 -28.00 -0.81 -14.73
C GLY A 167 -26.65 -1.52 -14.56
N PHE A 168 -25.77 -1.44 -15.56
CA PHE A 168 -24.44 -2.02 -15.50
C PHE A 168 -23.52 -1.18 -14.62
N ASP A 169 -22.95 -1.80 -13.58
CA ASP A 169 -21.92 -1.16 -12.75
C ASP A 169 -20.59 -1.12 -13.50
N MET A 170 -20.36 -0.01 -14.22
CA MET A 170 -19.11 0.23 -14.94
C MET A 170 -17.98 0.77 -14.06
N ILE A 171 -18.27 1.20 -12.82
CA ILE A 171 -17.29 1.87 -11.94
C ILE A 171 -16.64 0.88 -11.00
N PHE A 172 -17.42 0.08 -10.29
CA PHE A 172 -16.94 -0.85 -9.27
C PHE A 172 -17.15 -2.32 -9.62
N TYR A 173 -17.78 -2.62 -10.76
CA TYR A 173 -17.93 -3.97 -11.29
C TYR A 173 -18.60 -4.96 -10.31
N ASN A 174 -19.55 -4.47 -9.52
CA ASN A 174 -20.23 -5.19 -8.45
C ASN A 174 -19.31 -5.68 -7.31
N ALA A 175 -18.17 -5.01 -7.09
CA ALA A 175 -17.28 -5.34 -5.99
C ALA A 175 -18.00 -5.26 -4.63
N PRO A 176 -17.80 -6.24 -3.74
CA PRO A 176 -18.39 -6.20 -2.40
C PRO A 176 -17.76 -5.12 -1.52
N HIS A 177 -16.53 -4.70 -1.85
CA HIS A 177 -15.76 -3.72 -1.10
C HIS A 177 -14.98 -2.77 -2.02
N VAL A 178 -14.87 -1.51 -1.60
CA VAL A 178 -14.02 -0.48 -2.21
C VAL A 178 -13.05 0.01 -1.14
N MET A 179 -11.76 0.05 -1.47
CA MET A 179 -10.71 0.54 -0.59
C MET A 179 -10.17 1.86 -1.15
N ILE A 180 -10.10 2.88 -0.29
CA ILE A 180 -9.68 4.23 -0.65
C ILE A 180 -8.46 4.58 0.21
N ILE A 181 -7.34 4.87 -0.45
CA ILE A 181 -6.14 5.40 0.21
C ILE A 181 -6.11 6.91 0.07
N HIS A 182 -6.00 7.58 1.21
CA HIS A 182 -6.02 9.03 1.34
C HIS A 182 -5.00 9.49 2.38
N SER A 183 -4.68 10.77 2.37
CA SER A 183 -3.84 11.39 3.39
C SER A 183 -3.99 12.91 3.42
N SER A 184 -3.59 13.52 4.53
CA SER A 184 -3.47 14.98 4.64
C SER A 184 -2.25 15.54 3.88
N ASN A 185 -1.27 14.69 3.54
CA ASN A 185 -0.05 15.08 2.86
C ASN A 185 -0.25 15.16 1.32
N PRO A 186 -0.05 16.34 0.69
CA PRO A 186 -0.22 16.54 -0.74
C PRO A 186 0.78 15.76 -1.63
N ASN A 187 1.83 15.16 -1.05
CA ASN A 187 2.91 14.52 -1.80
C ASN A 187 2.87 12.97 -1.73
N ASP A 188 1.79 12.39 -1.22
CA ASP A 188 1.70 10.95 -0.96
C ASP A 188 1.31 10.06 -2.14
N SER A 189 1.14 10.63 -3.33
CA SER A 189 0.73 9.87 -4.53
C SER A 189 1.57 8.61 -4.78
N LEU A 190 2.90 8.71 -4.67
CA LEU A 190 3.82 7.59 -4.88
C LEU A 190 3.74 6.59 -3.72
N ASN A 191 3.73 7.08 -2.47
CA ASN A 191 3.60 6.25 -1.28
C ASN A 191 2.32 5.40 -1.33
N ALA A 192 1.18 6.01 -1.67
CA ALA A 192 -0.11 5.35 -1.81
C ALA A 192 -0.10 4.29 -2.93
N THR A 193 0.57 4.58 -4.05
CA THR A 193 0.69 3.65 -5.17
C THR A 193 1.49 2.40 -4.78
N ILE A 194 2.59 2.57 -4.03
CA ILE A 194 3.38 1.45 -3.51
C ILE A 194 2.55 0.63 -2.52
N ALA A 195 1.89 1.28 -1.56
CA ALA A 195 1.05 0.61 -0.57
C ALA A 195 -0.08 -0.20 -1.21
N LEU A 196 -0.81 0.39 -2.18
CA LEU A 196 -1.83 -0.34 -2.91
C LEU A 196 -1.25 -1.48 -3.75
N THR A 197 -0.04 -1.36 -4.27
CA THR A 197 0.61 -2.46 -5.00
C THR A 197 0.87 -3.65 -4.08
N TYR A 198 1.36 -3.41 -2.86
CA TYR A 198 1.50 -4.45 -1.82
C TYR A 198 0.16 -5.10 -1.50
N GLY A 199 -0.87 -4.27 -1.24
CA GLY A 199 -2.22 -4.76 -0.95
C GLY A 199 -2.83 -5.57 -2.10
N MET A 200 -2.61 -5.16 -3.34
CA MET A 200 -3.11 -5.90 -4.53
C MET A 200 -2.44 -7.26 -4.69
N PHE A 201 -1.14 -7.38 -4.39
CA PHE A 201 -0.44 -8.66 -4.40
C PHE A 201 -0.87 -9.54 -3.22
N ALA A 202 -1.01 -8.99 -2.03
CA ALA A 202 -1.54 -9.72 -0.88
C ALA A 202 -2.96 -10.22 -1.12
N ALA A 203 -3.83 -9.40 -1.69
CA ALA A 203 -5.17 -9.82 -2.08
C ALA A 203 -5.13 -11.01 -3.05
N GLN A 204 -4.25 -10.96 -4.05
CA GLN A 204 -4.10 -12.03 -5.02
C GLN A 204 -3.62 -13.35 -4.40
N SER A 205 -2.66 -13.31 -3.46
CA SER A 205 -2.20 -14.53 -2.78
C SER A 205 -3.30 -15.18 -1.94
N LEU A 206 -4.30 -14.40 -1.52
CA LEU A 206 -5.50 -14.86 -0.80
C LEU A 206 -6.67 -15.24 -1.72
N GLY A 207 -6.45 -15.30 -3.04
CA GLY A 207 -7.48 -15.63 -4.04
C GLY A 207 -8.49 -14.51 -4.30
N LEU A 208 -8.18 -13.28 -3.91
CA LEU A 208 -8.99 -12.09 -4.15
C LEU A 208 -8.53 -11.36 -5.42
N GLY A 209 -9.47 -10.71 -6.09
CA GLY A 209 -9.23 -9.83 -7.21
C GLY A 209 -9.20 -8.37 -6.77
N THR A 210 -8.46 -7.55 -7.51
CA THR A 210 -8.46 -6.10 -7.35
C THR A 210 -8.50 -5.37 -8.68
N CYS A 211 -9.01 -4.14 -8.70
CA CYS A 211 -8.87 -3.22 -9.84
C CYS A 211 -8.69 -1.79 -9.36
N TRP A 212 -7.72 -1.08 -9.95
CA TRP A 212 -7.58 0.36 -9.77
C TRP A 212 -8.73 1.11 -10.45
N ILE A 213 -9.39 2.02 -9.73
CA ILE A 213 -10.55 2.78 -10.20
C ILE A 213 -10.16 4.25 -10.36
N GLY A 214 -9.55 4.56 -11.49
CA GLY A 214 -9.07 5.92 -11.80
C GLY A 214 -10.19 6.96 -11.89
N LEU A 215 -11.38 6.56 -12.33
CA LEU A 215 -12.56 7.44 -12.47
C LEU A 215 -13.04 7.92 -11.10
N ALA A 216 -13.21 6.98 -10.15
CA ALA A 216 -13.58 7.31 -8.77
C ALA A 216 -12.51 8.16 -8.07
N ARG A 217 -11.22 7.83 -8.25
CA ARG A 217 -10.12 8.65 -7.73
C ARG A 217 -10.17 10.08 -8.28
N GLY A 218 -10.42 10.23 -9.58
CA GLY A 218 -10.52 11.54 -10.23
C GLY A 218 -11.63 12.39 -9.64
N VAL A 219 -12.82 11.81 -9.45
CA VAL A 219 -13.96 12.51 -8.84
C VAL A 219 -13.72 12.86 -7.38
N LEU A 220 -13.12 11.96 -6.59
CA LEU A 220 -12.76 12.26 -5.20
C LEU A 220 -11.64 13.30 -5.08
N ALA A 221 -10.80 13.44 -6.10
CA ALA A 221 -9.78 14.49 -6.12
C ALA A 221 -10.37 15.88 -6.38
N THR A 222 -11.42 15.98 -7.20
CA THR A 222 -11.98 17.27 -7.66
C THR A 222 -13.26 17.69 -6.96
N SER A 223 -14.11 16.75 -6.53
CA SER A 223 -15.38 17.04 -5.86
C SER A 223 -15.22 16.97 -4.35
N LYS A 224 -15.15 18.16 -3.72
CA LYS A 224 -15.13 18.30 -2.27
C LYS A 224 -16.40 17.72 -1.63
N GLU A 225 -17.56 17.95 -2.25
CA GLU A 225 -18.84 17.41 -1.77
C GLU A 225 -18.83 15.87 -1.72
N VAL A 226 -18.40 15.19 -2.78
CA VAL A 226 -18.35 13.73 -2.79
C VAL A 226 -17.31 13.21 -1.80
N ARG A 227 -16.12 13.84 -1.76
CA ARG A 227 -15.02 13.41 -0.89
C ARG A 227 -15.34 13.59 0.60
N GLU A 228 -15.82 14.76 1.00
CA GLU A 228 -16.03 15.07 2.42
C GLU A 228 -17.42 14.66 2.90
N ASN A 229 -18.49 15.02 2.16
CA ASN A 229 -19.85 14.79 2.65
C ASN A 229 -20.33 13.34 2.46
N ILE A 230 -19.93 12.69 1.35
CA ILE A 230 -20.35 11.32 1.08
C ILE A 230 -19.36 10.32 1.68
N MET A 231 -18.06 10.53 1.50
CA MET A 231 -17.04 9.58 1.98
C MET A 231 -16.46 9.89 3.36
N GLY A 232 -16.68 11.10 3.90
CA GLY A 232 -16.09 11.48 5.19
C GLY A 232 -14.56 11.62 5.15
N ILE A 233 -13.97 11.81 3.97
CA ILE A 233 -12.52 11.87 3.79
C ILE A 233 -12.07 13.32 3.73
N ASN A 234 -11.20 13.71 4.65
CA ASN A 234 -10.52 15.00 4.61
C ASN A 234 -9.13 14.83 3.94
N GLY A 235 -8.67 15.84 3.22
CA GLY A 235 -7.37 15.80 2.53
C GLY A 235 -7.43 15.24 1.11
N TYR A 236 -6.41 14.49 0.72
CA TYR A 236 -6.16 14.07 -0.66
C TYR A 236 -6.44 12.58 -0.85
N VAL A 237 -7.17 12.23 -1.90
CA VAL A 237 -7.40 10.83 -2.30
C VAL A 237 -6.38 10.42 -3.37
N TRP A 238 -5.54 9.45 -3.01
CA TRP A 238 -4.42 9.01 -3.85
C TRP A 238 -4.71 7.73 -4.62
N GLY A 239 -5.56 6.86 -4.11
CA GLY A 239 -5.93 5.64 -4.81
C GLY A 239 -7.28 5.11 -4.40
N VAL A 240 -7.98 4.52 -5.36
CA VAL A 240 -9.25 3.82 -5.15
C VAL A 240 -9.12 2.47 -5.84
N ILE A 241 -9.40 1.40 -5.10
CA ILE A 241 -9.41 0.05 -5.66
C ILE A 241 -10.69 -0.68 -5.28
N THR A 242 -11.16 -1.55 -6.16
CA THR A 242 -12.10 -2.59 -5.77
C THR A 242 -11.35 -3.78 -5.20
N ILE A 243 -11.99 -4.51 -4.29
CA ILE A 243 -11.46 -5.77 -3.76
C ILE A 243 -12.60 -6.76 -3.48
N GLY A 244 -12.44 -8.01 -3.91
CA GLY A 244 -13.47 -9.03 -3.78
C GLY A 244 -13.09 -10.36 -4.41
N TYR A 245 -13.93 -11.38 -4.28
CA TYR A 245 -13.73 -12.64 -4.99
C TYR A 245 -14.04 -12.46 -6.49
N PRO A 246 -13.14 -12.84 -7.41
CA PRO A 246 -13.41 -12.77 -8.84
C PRO A 246 -14.63 -13.60 -9.23
N ALA A 247 -15.50 -13.05 -10.08
CA ALA A 247 -16.63 -13.78 -10.67
C ALA A 247 -16.23 -14.59 -11.92
N GLN A 248 -15.02 -14.39 -12.42
CA GLN A 248 -14.51 -14.96 -13.67
C GLN A 248 -13.17 -15.65 -13.46
N ASN A 249 -12.94 -16.70 -14.24
CA ASN A 249 -11.66 -17.40 -14.29
C ASN A 249 -10.79 -16.84 -15.41
N PHE A 250 -9.48 -16.87 -15.18
CA PHE A 250 -8.50 -16.49 -16.17
C PHE A 250 -7.53 -17.65 -16.39
N PHE A 251 -7.46 -18.14 -17.62
CA PHE A 251 -6.65 -19.31 -17.96
C PHE A 251 -5.22 -18.96 -18.41
N ARG A 252 -4.97 -17.68 -18.74
CA ARG A 252 -3.69 -17.22 -19.30
C ARG A 252 -3.31 -15.86 -18.74
N VAL A 253 -2.03 -15.52 -18.84
CA VAL A 253 -1.51 -14.17 -18.59
C VAL A 253 -1.70 -13.32 -19.85
N PRO A 254 -2.23 -12.09 -19.76
CA PRO A 254 -2.29 -11.19 -20.90
C PRO A 254 -0.89 -10.89 -21.45
N PRO A 255 -0.70 -10.87 -22.77
CA PRO A 255 0.59 -10.48 -23.35
C PRO A 255 0.94 -9.04 -23.00
N ARG A 256 2.23 -8.78 -22.78
CA ARG A 256 2.78 -7.45 -22.52
C ARG A 256 3.96 -7.20 -23.46
N PRO A 257 4.06 -6.00 -24.07
CA PRO A 257 5.25 -5.64 -24.82
C PRO A 257 6.43 -5.50 -23.86
N SER A 258 7.64 -5.75 -24.38
CA SER A 258 8.87 -5.47 -23.64
C SER A 258 8.99 -3.99 -23.31
N LEU A 259 9.64 -3.69 -22.19
CA LEU A 259 9.98 -2.31 -21.85
C LEU A 259 10.99 -1.76 -22.85
N LYS A 260 10.85 -0.49 -23.21
CA LYS A 260 11.87 0.23 -23.97
C LYS A 260 12.99 0.59 -23.00
N ILE A 261 14.17 0.02 -23.20
CA ILE A 261 15.34 0.18 -22.33
C ILE A 261 16.52 0.80 -23.09
N LYS A 262 17.47 1.38 -22.36
CA LYS A 262 18.78 1.86 -22.84
C LYS A 262 19.84 1.50 -21.79
N GLY A 263 21.06 1.16 -22.21
CA GLY A 263 22.21 0.91 -21.33
C GLY A 263 22.24 -0.49 -20.67
N LEU A 264 21.44 -1.44 -21.15
CA LEU A 264 21.54 -2.84 -20.68
C LEU A 264 22.85 -3.48 -21.15
N ASP A 265 23.25 -3.09 -22.35
CA ASP A 265 24.48 -3.38 -23.05
C ASP A 265 25.73 -2.81 -22.36
N GLU A 266 25.58 -1.92 -21.38
CA GLU A 266 26.70 -1.33 -20.61
C GLU A 266 27.06 -2.13 -19.34
N LEU A 267 26.32 -3.20 -19.01
CA LEU A 267 26.44 -3.94 -17.74
C LEU A 267 27.43 -5.13 -17.78
N GLU A 268 28.40 -5.12 -18.69
CA GLU A 268 29.49 -6.12 -18.72
C GLU A 268 30.46 -5.99 -17.53
#